data_AF-A0A959F641-F1
#
_entry.id   AF-A0A959F641-F1
#
_cell.length_a   1.000
_cell.length_b   1.000
_cell.length_c   1.000
_cell.angle_alpha   90.00
_cell.angle_beta   90.00
_cell.angle_gamma   90.00
#
_symmetry.space_group_name_H-M   'P 1'
#
loop_
_entity.id
_entity.type
_entity.pdbx_description
1 polymer ?
#
loop_
_entity_poly.entity_id
_entity_poly.type
_entity_poly.pdbx_seq_one_letter_code
_entity_poly.pdbx_strand_id
1 'polypeptide(L)'
;MSSNSWTEADKTAIQKYYGQSLEELRPETFHQLRKQLLAKYHPDNFEKFDDETIREMATERFQMLEELNKKIEWHFEGKLSVTSAKDRAFHPHAQFAFDKLKIEIITSDKDLKYHLFGTFYRWLVFGDKFKIPDTKASIIIDEDHQGSSIGYRETIRMYLTFNTEDAVETIVDWLFQKINGRAGSLIIHGDVVEVDYDAMLRAVKQTTFLQIGPG
;
A
#
# COMPACT_ATOMS: atom_id res chain seq x y z
N MET A 1 10.17 19.09 0.93
CA MET A 1 9.06 18.11 0.97
C MET A 1 9.41 17.10 2.06
N SER A 2 8.80 17.23 3.24
CA SER A 2 9.08 16.35 4.37
C SER A 2 8.52 14.97 4.05
N SER A 3 9.39 14.00 3.78
CA SER A 3 8.98 12.62 3.61
C SER A 3 8.35 12.15 4.92
N ASN A 4 7.04 11.87 4.90
CA ASN A 4 6.30 11.28 6.02
C ASN A 4 6.66 9.80 6.25
N SER A 5 7.87 9.38 5.88
CA SER A 5 8.39 8.02 5.98
C SER A 5 9.67 8.00 6.80
N TRP A 6 9.87 6.90 7.53
CA TRP A 6 11.08 6.64 8.29
C TRP A 6 12.22 6.24 7.36
N THR A 7 13.34 6.94 7.47
CA THR A 7 14.57 6.59 6.74
C THR A 7 15.44 5.66 7.58
N GLU A 8 16.36 4.92 6.95
CA GLU A 8 17.36 4.11 7.66
C GLU A 8 18.26 4.97 8.57
N ALA A 9 18.49 6.22 8.19
CA ALA A 9 19.20 7.20 9.02
C ALA A 9 18.41 7.53 10.30
N ASP A 10 17.10 7.71 10.21
CA ASP A 10 16.24 7.95 11.38
C ASP A 10 16.28 6.74 12.33
N LYS A 11 16.12 5.52 11.81
CA LYS A 11 16.17 4.28 12.62
C LYS A 11 17.51 4.11 13.32
N THR A 12 18.61 4.35 12.60
CA THR A 12 19.96 4.30 13.16
C THR A 12 20.14 5.35 14.26
N ALA A 13 19.60 6.55 14.07
CA ALA A 13 19.65 7.61 15.08
C ALA A 13 18.82 7.24 16.32
N ILE A 14 17.64 6.64 16.16
CA ILE A 14 16.81 6.17 17.27
C ILE A 14 17.57 5.14 18.10
N GLN A 15 18.13 4.12 17.45
CA GLN A 15 18.93 3.10 18.13
C GLN A 15 20.12 3.72 18.87
N LYS A 16 20.81 4.68 18.25
CA LYS A 16 21.98 5.34 18.83
C LYS A 16 21.66 6.18 20.06
N TYR A 17 20.56 6.94 20.04
CA TYR A 17 20.26 7.91 21.10
C TYR A 17 19.32 7.37 22.18
N TYR A 18 18.41 6.47 21.83
CA TYR A 18 17.43 5.90 22.77
C TYR A 18 17.75 4.46 23.17
N GLY A 19 18.73 3.81 22.52
CA GLY A 19 19.19 2.46 22.87
C GLY A 19 18.22 1.34 22.52
N GLN A 20 17.10 1.66 21.89
CA GLN A 20 16.02 0.75 21.50
C GLN A 20 15.64 1.02 20.05
N SER A 21 15.06 0.03 19.38
CA SER A 21 14.47 0.24 18.06
C SER A 21 13.17 1.03 18.16
N LEU A 22 12.68 1.57 17.04
CA LEU A 22 11.41 2.31 17.02
C LEU A 22 10.23 1.43 17.47
N GLU A 23 10.27 0.14 17.16
CA GLU A 23 9.23 -0.84 17.47
C GLU A 23 9.18 -1.21 18.96
N GLU A 24 10.33 -1.15 19.64
CA GLU A 24 10.47 -1.46 21.06
C GLU A 24 10.29 -0.23 21.96
N LEU A 25 10.48 0.96 21.40
CA LEU A 25 10.42 2.23 22.13
C LEU A 25 8.99 2.53 22.62
N ARG A 26 8.84 2.63 23.95
CA ARG A 26 7.57 2.97 24.59
C ARG A 26 7.45 4.48 24.87
N PRO A 27 6.24 5.07 24.84
CA PRO A 27 6.04 6.50 25.05
C PRO A 27 6.61 7.01 26.38
N GLU A 28 6.42 6.29 27.47
CA GLU A 28 6.91 6.72 28.79
C GLU A 28 8.44 6.79 28.81
N THR A 29 9.10 5.78 28.25
CA THR A 29 10.57 5.71 28.13
C THR A 29 11.10 6.79 27.20
N PHE A 30 10.43 7.03 26.07
CA PHE A 30 10.78 8.11 25.14
C PHE A 30 10.74 9.48 25.81
N HIS A 31 9.68 9.82 26.55
CA HIS A 31 9.58 11.13 27.20
C HIS A 31 10.67 11.36 28.25
N GLN A 32 11.04 10.31 28.99
CA GLN A 32 12.14 10.36 29.95
C GLN A 32 13.49 10.57 29.25
N LEU A 33 13.79 9.76 28.22
CA LEU A 33 15.04 9.82 27.48
C LEU A 33 15.18 11.14 26.70
N ARG A 34 14.10 11.63 26.09
CA ARG A 34 14.08 12.92 25.38
C ARG A 34 14.53 14.04 26.30
N LYS A 35 13.98 14.12 27.51
CA LYS A 35 14.35 15.18 28.47
C LYS A 35 15.85 15.12 28.81
N GLN A 36 16.40 13.92 29.00
CA GLN A 36 17.82 13.72 29.28
C GLN A 36 18.70 14.10 28.08
N LEU A 37 18.31 13.73 26.87
CA LEU A 37 19.04 14.03 25.63
C LEU A 37 19.06 15.54 25.36
N LEU A 38 17.91 16.22 25.45
CA LEU A 38 17.84 17.67 25.24
C LEU A 38 18.67 18.42 26.28
N ALA A 39 18.64 18.00 27.55
CA ALA A 39 19.48 18.58 28.59
C ALA A 39 20.97 18.33 28.35
N LYS A 40 21.35 17.17 27.78
CA LYS A 40 22.75 16.81 27.48
C LYS A 40 23.30 17.58 26.29
N TYR A 41 22.51 17.74 25.23
CA TYR A 41 22.93 18.33 23.96
C TYR A 41 22.50 19.79 23.77
N HIS A 42 21.97 20.44 24.81
CA HIS A 42 21.59 21.85 24.73
C HIS A 42 22.80 22.73 24.36
N PRO A 43 22.68 23.65 23.37
CA PRO A 43 23.79 24.50 22.92
C PRO A 43 24.49 25.26 24.06
N ASP A 44 23.74 25.76 25.05
CA ASP A 44 24.25 26.47 26.24
C ASP A 44 25.33 25.68 27.02
N ASN A 45 25.26 24.34 27.02
CA ASN A 45 26.29 23.52 27.68
C ASN A 45 27.66 23.61 27.01
N PHE A 46 27.68 24.09 25.76
CA PHE A 46 28.85 24.18 24.90
C PHE A 46 29.31 25.63 24.68
N GLU A 47 28.58 26.64 25.14
CA GLU A 47 29.01 28.05 25.07
C GLU A 47 30.34 28.31 25.80
N LYS A 48 30.63 27.51 26.83
CA LYS A 48 31.91 27.54 27.56
C LYS A 48 33.12 27.16 26.71
N PHE A 49 32.91 26.55 25.54
CA PHE A 49 33.96 26.29 24.58
C PHE A 49 34.03 27.50 23.64
N ASP A 50 35.14 28.23 23.69
CA ASP A 50 35.36 29.44 22.88
C ASP A 50 35.76 29.09 21.43
N ASP A 51 35.08 28.08 20.87
CA ASP A 51 35.30 27.54 19.54
C ASP A 51 33.96 27.59 18.79
N GLU A 52 33.94 28.40 17.75
CA GLU A 52 32.77 28.62 16.89
C GLU A 52 32.28 27.33 16.25
N THR A 53 33.21 26.44 15.85
CA THR A 53 32.90 25.14 15.24
C THR A 53 32.13 24.24 16.20
N ILE A 54 32.52 24.26 17.49
CA ILE A 54 31.87 23.44 18.53
C ILE A 54 30.43 23.93 18.77
N ARG A 55 30.19 25.24 18.72
CA ARG A 55 28.85 25.82 18.89
C ARG A 55 27.94 25.50 17.70
N GLU A 56 28.45 25.62 16.48
CA GLU A 56 27.70 25.27 15.27
C GLU A 56 27.31 23.79 15.28
N MET A 57 28.27 22.90 15.55
CA MET A 57 28.00 21.46 15.65
C MET A 57 26.99 21.11 16.75
N ALA A 58 27.05 21.78 17.91
CA ALA A 58 26.09 21.56 18.99
C ALA A 58 24.67 21.97 18.57
N THR A 59 24.55 23.12 17.90
CA THR A 59 23.28 23.64 17.38
C THR A 59 22.67 22.71 16.32
N GLU A 60 23.46 22.30 15.33
CA GLU A 60 23.01 21.35 14.29
C GLU A 60 22.53 20.04 14.89
N ARG A 61 23.28 19.51 15.87
CA ARG A 61 22.95 18.24 16.52
C ARG A 61 21.70 18.34 17.38
N PHE A 62 21.48 19.48 18.01
CA PHE A 62 20.26 19.76 18.76
C PHE A 62 19.03 19.85 17.84
N GLN A 63 19.14 20.58 16.72
CA GLN A 63 18.07 20.67 15.71
C GLN A 63 17.72 19.30 15.13
N MET A 64 18.73 18.49 14.79
CA MET A 64 18.52 17.12 14.31
C MET A 64 17.77 16.26 15.34
N LEU A 65 18.12 16.38 16.63
CA LEU A 65 17.41 15.67 17.70
C LEU A 65 15.98 16.17 17.87
N GLU A 66 15.71 17.47 17.76
CA GLU A 66 14.35 18.00 17.83
C GLU A 66 13.48 17.50 16.66
N GLU A 67 14.01 17.48 15.44
CA GLU A 67 13.30 16.93 14.29
C GLU A 67 12.99 15.43 14.46
N LEU A 68 13.97 14.66 14.94
CA LEU A 68 13.79 13.24 15.23
C LEU A 68 12.73 13.02 16.33
N ASN A 69 12.80 13.78 17.42
CA ASN A 69 11.81 13.73 18.51
C ASN A 69 10.41 14.01 17.99
N LYS A 70 10.25 15.04 17.14
CA LYS A 70 8.97 15.42 16.56
C LYS A 70 8.39 14.31 15.68
N LYS A 71 9.23 13.60 14.89
CA LYS A 71 8.81 12.41 14.14
C LYS A 71 8.35 11.27 15.07
N ILE A 72 9.07 11.01 16.16
CA ILE A 72 8.72 9.97 17.13
C ILE A 72 7.40 10.31 17.85
N GLU A 73 7.20 11.57 18.24
CA GLU A 73 5.93 12.04 18.84
C GLU A 73 4.77 11.87 17.88
N TRP A 74 4.93 12.29 16.62
CA TRP A 74 3.92 12.08 15.60
C TRP A 74 3.62 10.58 15.39
N HIS A 75 4.61 9.70 15.52
CA HIS A 75 4.40 8.25 15.47
C HIS A 75 3.55 7.73 16.63
N PHE A 76 3.82 8.17 17.87
CA PHE A 76 2.99 7.80 19.03
C PHE A 76 1.59 8.40 19.00
N GLU A 77 1.43 9.60 18.45
CA GLU A 77 0.13 10.24 18.23
C GLU A 77 -0.67 9.62 17.07
N GLY A 78 -0.12 8.61 16.38
CA GLY A 78 -0.73 7.99 15.19
C GLY A 78 -0.79 8.91 13.97
N LYS A 79 -0.19 10.10 14.03
CA LYS A 79 -0.08 11.06 12.92
C LYS A 79 1.03 10.69 11.94
N LEU A 80 2.01 9.91 12.40
CA LEU A 80 3.06 9.25 11.62
C LEU A 80 2.90 7.74 11.78
N SER A 81 1.75 7.20 11.35
CA SER A 81 1.58 5.75 11.34
C SER A 81 2.66 5.12 10.46
N VAL A 82 3.55 4.32 11.05
CA VAL A 82 4.50 3.41 10.36
C VAL A 82 3.77 2.38 9.51
N THR A 83 2.46 2.27 9.66
CA THR A 83 1.64 1.58 8.70
C THR A 83 0.50 2.47 8.26
N SER A 84 0.68 3.13 7.12
CA SER A 84 -0.49 3.53 6.35
C SER A 84 -1.36 2.28 6.14
N ALA A 85 -2.66 2.42 5.92
CA ALA A 85 -3.48 1.27 5.52
C ALA A 85 -2.82 0.48 4.36
N LYS A 86 -2.02 1.18 3.54
CA LYS A 86 -1.21 0.60 2.47
C LYS A 86 -0.10 -0.34 2.96
N ASP A 87 0.55 -0.10 4.09
CA ASP A 87 1.62 -0.96 4.59
C ASP A 87 1.08 -2.19 5.35
N ARG A 88 -0.08 -2.06 6.00
CA ARG A 88 -0.75 -3.21 6.67
C ARG A 88 -1.20 -4.27 5.68
N ALA A 89 -1.54 -3.83 4.46
CA ALA A 89 -1.90 -4.71 3.36
C ALA A 89 -0.76 -5.64 2.88
N PHE A 90 0.49 -5.41 3.31
CA PHE A 90 1.63 -6.29 2.98
C PHE A 90 2.16 -7.09 4.16
N HIS A 91 1.45 -7.07 5.30
CA HIS A 91 1.80 -7.91 6.43
C HIS A 91 1.59 -9.40 6.09
N PRO A 92 2.47 -10.34 6.52
CA PRO A 92 2.31 -11.77 6.21
C PRO A 92 0.99 -12.39 6.67
N HIS A 93 0.40 -11.82 7.73
CA HIS A 93 -0.89 -12.25 8.29
C HIS A 93 -2.05 -11.33 7.88
N ALA A 94 -1.90 -10.52 6.84
CA ALA A 94 -2.98 -9.68 6.32
C ALA A 94 -4.09 -10.56 5.74
N GLN A 95 -5.34 -10.22 6.09
CA GLN A 95 -6.53 -10.86 5.56
C GLN A 95 -7.22 -9.91 4.58
N PHE A 96 -7.70 -10.47 3.47
CA PHE A 96 -8.35 -9.74 2.40
C PHE A 96 -9.72 -10.33 2.13
N ALA A 97 -10.70 -9.48 1.90
CA ALA A 97 -11.96 -9.86 1.30
C ALA A 97 -12.59 -8.61 0.70
N PHE A 98 -13.43 -8.80 -0.31
CA PHE A 98 -14.20 -7.70 -0.87
C PHE A 98 -15.46 -8.23 -1.50
N ASP A 99 -16.56 -7.50 -1.32
CA ASP A 99 -17.78 -7.73 -2.07
C ASP A 99 -17.92 -6.68 -3.16
N LYS A 100 -17.95 -7.15 -4.40
CA LYS A 100 -18.12 -6.35 -5.63
C LYS A 100 -17.03 -5.28 -5.85
N LEU A 101 -15.77 -5.69 -5.88
CA LEU A 101 -14.66 -4.84 -6.27
C LEU A 101 -14.76 -4.51 -7.76
N LYS A 102 -15.06 -3.25 -8.08
CA LYS A 102 -15.18 -2.81 -9.48
C LYS A 102 -13.83 -2.89 -10.21
N ILE A 103 -13.83 -3.57 -11.35
CA ILE A 103 -12.69 -3.70 -12.26
C ILE A 103 -13.16 -3.27 -13.66
N GLU A 104 -12.40 -2.37 -14.28
CA GLU A 104 -12.65 -1.93 -15.66
C GLU A 104 -11.39 -2.16 -16.49
N ILE A 105 -11.52 -2.90 -17.59
CA ILE A 105 -10.43 -3.21 -18.51
C ILE A 105 -10.70 -2.48 -19.83
N ILE A 106 -9.83 -1.55 -20.18
CA ILE A 106 -9.91 -0.82 -21.45
C ILE A 106 -9.01 -1.54 -22.45
N THR A 107 -9.58 -2.00 -23.56
CA THR A 107 -8.84 -2.77 -24.58
C THR A 107 -9.27 -2.39 -25.99
N SER A 108 -8.37 -2.66 -26.95
CA SER A 108 -8.67 -2.68 -28.39
C SER A 108 -8.76 -4.09 -28.96
N ASP A 109 -8.45 -5.12 -28.16
CA ASP A 109 -8.59 -6.53 -28.50
C ASP A 109 -10.05 -6.95 -28.36
N LYS A 110 -10.71 -7.20 -29.50
CA LYS A 110 -12.10 -7.67 -29.57
C LYS A 110 -12.31 -9.02 -28.93
N ASP A 111 -11.25 -9.82 -28.84
CA ASP A 111 -11.33 -11.20 -28.39
C ASP A 111 -11.03 -11.37 -26.91
N LEU A 112 -10.58 -10.31 -26.21
CA LEU A 112 -10.16 -10.37 -24.81
C LEU A 112 -11.26 -10.91 -23.89
N LYS A 113 -12.52 -10.56 -24.16
CA LYS A 113 -13.69 -11.05 -23.42
C LYS A 113 -13.91 -12.57 -23.57
N TYR A 114 -13.69 -13.14 -24.75
CA TYR A 114 -13.71 -14.60 -24.93
C TYR A 114 -12.52 -15.25 -24.24
N HIS A 115 -11.38 -14.55 -24.17
CA HIS A 115 -10.22 -15.07 -23.47
C HIS A 115 -10.42 -15.10 -21.95
N LEU A 116 -11.05 -14.07 -21.38
CA LEU A 116 -11.40 -13.95 -19.97
C LEU A 116 -12.43 -15.01 -19.54
N PHE A 117 -13.52 -15.15 -20.30
CA PHE A 117 -14.68 -15.94 -19.87
C PHE A 117 -14.90 -17.25 -20.65
N GLY A 118 -14.02 -17.56 -21.60
CA GLY A 118 -14.12 -18.74 -22.46
C GLY A 118 -15.28 -18.67 -23.46
N THR A 119 -15.66 -19.84 -23.99
CA THR A 119 -16.77 -19.97 -24.96
C THR A 119 -18.15 -19.66 -24.37
N PHE A 120 -18.27 -19.57 -23.04
CA PHE A 120 -19.49 -19.20 -22.34
C PHE A 120 -19.94 -17.75 -22.62
N TYR A 121 -19.03 -16.90 -23.11
CA TYR A 121 -19.29 -15.49 -23.39
C TYR A 121 -20.44 -15.21 -24.37
N ARG A 122 -20.79 -16.15 -25.27
CA ARG A 122 -21.88 -15.93 -26.24
C ARG A 122 -23.27 -15.78 -25.58
N TRP A 123 -23.37 -16.04 -24.28
CA TRP A 123 -24.61 -16.05 -23.50
C TRP A 123 -24.48 -15.33 -22.15
N LEU A 124 -23.34 -14.66 -21.86
CA LEU A 124 -23.16 -14.00 -20.58
C LEU A 124 -24.03 -12.74 -20.51
N VAL A 125 -25.03 -12.80 -19.65
CA VAL A 125 -25.98 -11.71 -19.37
C VAL A 125 -25.49 -10.93 -18.16
N PHE A 126 -25.86 -9.64 -18.08
CA PHE A 126 -25.70 -8.84 -16.88
C PHE A 126 -26.04 -9.64 -15.60
N GLY A 127 -25.11 -9.63 -14.63
CA GLY A 127 -25.25 -10.34 -13.37
C GLY A 127 -24.75 -11.78 -13.36
N ASP A 128 -24.34 -12.34 -14.51
CA ASP A 128 -23.74 -13.67 -14.55
C ASP A 128 -22.43 -13.71 -13.76
N LYS A 129 -22.24 -14.84 -13.06
CA LYS A 129 -21.07 -15.09 -12.21
C LYS A 129 -20.14 -16.09 -12.87
N PHE A 130 -18.89 -15.68 -13.06
CA PHE A 130 -17.81 -16.55 -13.46
C PHE A 130 -16.92 -16.86 -12.26
N LYS A 131 -16.71 -18.14 -11.96
CA LYS A 131 -15.81 -18.57 -10.88
C LYS A 131 -14.37 -18.58 -11.38
N ILE A 132 -13.47 -17.92 -10.66
CA ILE A 132 -12.03 -17.96 -10.98
C ILE A 132 -11.52 -19.37 -10.64
N PRO A 133 -10.81 -20.05 -11.57
CA PRO A 133 -10.21 -21.36 -11.32
C PRO A 133 -9.38 -21.38 -10.03
N ASP A 134 -9.40 -22.51 -9.33
CA ASP A 134 -8.59 -22.75 -8.12
C ASP A 134 -8.87 -21.81 -6.93
N THR A 135 -9.97 -21.03 -6.99
CA THR A 135 -10.43 -20.17 -5.89
C THR A 135 -11.92 -20.34 -5.65
N LYS A 136 -12.47 -19.74 -4.59
CA LYS A 136 -13.91 -19.50 -4.38
C LYS A 136 -14.34 -18.11 -4.90
N ALA A 137 -13.40 -17.30 -5.36
CA ALA A 137 -13.64 -15.99 -5.94
C ALA A 137 -14.50 -16.05 -7.20
N SER A 138 -15.27 -15.00 -7.43
CA SER A 138 -16.14 -14.87 -8.59
C SER A 138 -16.12 -13.46 -9.18
N ILE A 139 -16.30 -13.40 -10.49
CA ILE A 139 -16.44 -12.18 -11.26
C ILE A 139 -17.90 -12.08 -11.70
N ILE A 140 -18.52 -10.93 -11.46
CA ILE A 140 -19.89 -10.60 -11.83
C ILE A 140 -19.85 -9.59 -12.97
N ILE A 141 -20.58 -9.85 -14.05
CA ILE A 141 -20.58 -8.97 -15.23
C ILE A 141 -21.51 -7.77 -15.00
N ASP A 142 -21.00 -6.57 -15.26
CA ASP A 142 -21.69 -5.30 -15.01
C ASP A 142 -22.45 -4.76 -16.24
N GLU A 143 -22.21 -5.28 -17.44
CA GLU A 143 -22.91 -4.83 -18.65
C GLU A 143 -23.10 -5.95 -19.68
N ASP A 144 -24.21 -5.88 -20.42
CA ASP A 144 -24.40 -6.68 -21.63
C ASP A 144 -23.44 -6.17 -22.73
N HIS A 145 -22.31 -6.85 -22.89
CA HIS A 145 -21.31 -6.47 -23.86
C HIS A 145 -21.72 -6.88 -25.30
N GLN A 146 -22.51 -6.04 -25.96
CA GLN A 146 -22.82 -6.21 -27.39
C GLN A 146 -21.70 -5.58 -28.25
N GLY A 147 -21.03 -6.41 -29.04
CA GLY A 147 -19.90 -5.99 -29.87
C GLY A 147 -20.30 -4.90 -30.87
N SER A 148 -19.59 -3.77 -30.86
CA SER A 148 -19.77 -2.66 -31.79
C SER A 148 -18.57 -2.51 -32.74
N SER A 149 -18.84 -2.03 -33.95
CA SER A 149 -17.94 -2.05 -35.11
C SER A 149 -17.15 -0.76 -35.33
N ILE A 150 -15.84 -0.95 -35.61
CA ILE A 150 -14.83 -0.05 -36.22
C ILE A 150 -14.33 1.11 -35.32
N GLY A 151 -13.01 1.11 -35.04
CA GLY A 151 -12.35 2.03 -34.07
C GLY A 151 -12.28 1.48 -32.63
N TYR A 152 -12.34 0.16 -32.49
CA TYR A 152 -12.65 -0.58 -31.26
C TYR A 152 -11.79 -0.17 -30.06
N ARG A 153 -12.41 0.55 -29.11
CA ARG A 153 -11.97 0.72 -27.73
C ARG A 153 -13.14 0.31 -26.85
N GLU A 154 -13.06 -0.87 -26.27
CA GLU A 154 -14.08 -1.43 -25.39
C GLU A 154 -13.62 -1.27 -23.94
N THR A 155 -14.56 -1.01 -23.04
CA THR A 155 -14.34 -1.07 -21.60
C THR A 155 -15.12 -2.26 -21.07
N ILE A 156 -14.41 -3.32 -20.69
CA ILE A 156 -15.00 -4.50 -20.06
C ILE A 156 -15.18 -4.17 -18.57
N ARG A 157 -16.43 -4.17 -18.08
CA ARG A 157 -16.75 -3.83 -16.69
C ARG A 157 -17.22 -5.07 -15.93
N MET A 158 -16.64 -5.28 -14.76
CA MET A 158 -16.93 -6.43 -13.93
C MET A 158 -16.72 -6.14 -12.45
N TYR A 159 -17.30 -6.96 -11.59
CA TYR A 159 -17.10 -6.91 -10.14
C TYR A 159 -16.48 -8.19 -9.63
N LEU A 160 -15.36 -8.08 -8.94
CA LEU A 160 -14.69 -9.19 -8.27
C LEU A 160 -15.21 -9.31 -6.82
N THR A 161 -15.70 -10.49 -6.45
CA THR A 161 -16.06 -10.85 -5.07
C THR A 161 -15.23 -12.04 -4.62
N PHE A 162 -14.59 -11.93 -3.45
CA PHE A 162 -13.78 -13.00 -2.84
C PHE A 162 -13.75 -12.88 -1.32
N ASN A 163 -13.39 -13.97 -0.64
CA ASN A 163 -13.36 -14.04 0.82
C ASN A 163 -11.94 -14.22 1.38
N THR A 164 -11.82 -14.32 2.70
CA THR A 164 -10.53 -14.47 3.41
C THR A 164 -9.82 -15.79 3.17
N GLU A 165 -10.49 -16.78 2.58
CA GLU A 165 -9.90 -18.08 2.23
C GLU A 165 -9.28 -18.07 0.82
N ASP A 166 -9.61 -17.06 0.02
CA ASP A 166 -9.10 -16.90 -1.34
C ASP A 166 -7.74 -16.20 -1.34
N ALA A 167 -6.75 -16.81 -1.99
CA ALA A 167 -5.44 -16.19 -2.18
C ALA A 167 -5.53 -15.07 -3.23
N VAL A 168 -5.24 -13.83 -2.82
CA VAL A 168 -5.25 -12.66 -3.71
C VAL A 168 -4.25 -12.84 -4.85
N GLU A 169 -3.11 -13.45 -4.58
CA GLU A 169 -2.07 -13.78 -5.55
C GLU A 169 -2.62 -14.64 -6.68
N THR A 170 -3.41 -15.68 -6.38
CA THR A 170 -4.02 -16.56 -7.39
C THR A 170 -5.05 -15.82 -8.24
N ILE A 171 -5.86 -14.95 -7.61
CA ILE A 171 -6.83 -14.12 -8.33
C ILE A 171 -6.13 -13.16 -9.30
N VAL A 172 -5.08 -12.50 -8.82
CA VAL A 172 -4.31 -11.51 -9.59
C VAL A 172 -3.51 -12.18 -10.70
N ASP A 173 -2.88 -13.33 -10.44
CA ASP A 173 -2.17 -14.12 -11.44
C ASP A 173 -3.12 -14.52 -12.58
N TRP A 174 -4.29 -15.07 -12.23
CA TRP A 174 -5.31 -15.40 -13.22
C TRP A 174 -5.69 -14.19 -14.07
N LEU A 175 -6.01 -13.05 -13.44
CA LEU A 175 -6.42 -11.84 -14.15
C LEU A 175 -5.30 -11.33 -15.05
N PHE A 176 -4.07 -11.25 -14.53
CA PHE A 176 -2.89 -10.79 -15.24
C PHE A 176 -2.61 -11.65 -16.48
N GLN A 177 -2.62 -12.98 -16.34
CA GLN A 177 -2.43 -13.90 -17.47
C GLN A 177 -3.45 -13.71 -18.58
N LYS A 178 -4.68 -13.28 -18.24
CA LYS A 178 -5.74 -13.03 -19.22
C LYS A 178 -5.59 -11.71 -19.96
N ILE A 179 -5.06 -10.67 -19.31
CA ILE A 179 -5.09 -9.30 -19.85
C ILE A 179 -3.71 -8.79 -20.31
N ASN A 180 -2.62 -9.42 -19.88
CA ASN A 180 -1.26 -9.00 -20.21
C ASN A 180 -1.04 -8.96 -21.73
N GLY A 181 -0.50 -7.85 -22.23
CA GLY A 181 -0.28 -7.60 -23.66
C GLY A 181 -1.55 -7.38 -24.49
N ARG A 182 -2.74 -7.42 -23.89
CA ARG A 182 -4.05 -7.28 -24.56
C ARG A 182 -4.88 -6.12 -24.04
N ALA A 183 -4.72 -5.74 -22.77
CA ALA A 183 -5.34 -4.56 -22.20
C ALA A 183 -4.47 -3.31 -22.43
N GLY A 184 -5.10 -2.19 -22.78
CA GLY A 184 -4.44 -0.89 -22.89
C GLY A 184 -4.43 -0.12 -21.57
N SER A 185 -5.42 -0.35 -20.70
CA SER A 185 -5.46 0.24 -19.35
C SER A 185 -6.33 -0.62 -18.43
N LEU A 186 -6.00 -0.64 -17.15
CA LEU A 186 -6.78 -1.28 -16.09
C LEU A 186 -7.19 -0.21 -15.06
N ILE A 187 -8.42 -0.30 -14.58
CA ILE A 187 -8.94 0.54 -13.49
C ILE A 187 -9.46 -0.40 -12.40
N ILE A 188 -8.98 -0.23 -11.18
CA ILE A 188 -9.43 -0.98 -10.00
C ILE A 188 -10.02 0.02 -9.02
N HIS A 189 -11.31 -0.12 -8.74
CA HIS A 189 -12.04 0.72 -7.79
C HIS A 189 -11.90 2.25 -8.03
N GLY A 190 -11.80 2.64 -9.31
CA GLY A 190 -11.66 4.04 -9.73
C GLY A 190 -10.22 4.51 -9.93
N ASP A 191 -9.23 3.76 -9.46
CA ASP A 191 -7.81 4.09 -9.65
C ASP A 191 -7.25 3.43 -10.91
N VAL A 192 -6.49 4.19 -11.70
CA VAL A 192 -5.78 3.66 -12.88
C VAL A 192 -4.58 2.86 -12.41
N VAL A 193 -4.50 1.60 -12.84
CA VAL A 193 -3.46 0.64 -12.47
C VAL A 193 -2.73 0.18 -13.73
N GLU A 194 -1.41 0.07 -13.64
CA GLU A 194 -0.59 -0.49 -14.71
C GLU A 194 -0.91 -1.98 -14.89
N VAL A 195 -0.90 -2.47 -16.13
CA VAL A 195 -1.11 -3.89 -16.45
C VAL A 195 0.19 -4.65 -16.19
N ASP A 196 0.57 -4.71 -14.92
CA ASP A 196 1.75 -5.37 -14.37
C ASP A 196 1.34 -6.17 -13.13
N TYR A 197 1.92 -7.35 -12.95
CA TYR A 197 1.54 -8.25 -11.86
C TYR A 197 1.70 -7.60 -10.48
N ASP A 198 2.84 -6.95 -10.21
CA ASP A 198 3.13 -6.35 -8.90
C ASP A 198 2.25 -5.11 -8.66
N ALA A 199 2.02 -4.31 -9.71
CA ALA A 199 1.13 -3.15 -9.64
C ALA A 199 -0.31 -3.56 -9.33
N MET A 200 -0.81 -4.59 -10.02
CA MET A 200 -2.16 -5.15 -9.81
C MET A 200 -2.30 -5.76 -8.42
N LEU A 201 -1.33 -6.57 -7.99
CA LEU A 201 -1.34 -7.20 -6.67
C LEU A 201 -1.37 -6.16 -5.56
N ARG A 202 -0.54 -5.12 -5.69
CA ARG A 202 -0.50 -3.99 -4.76
C ARG A 202 -1.84 -3.27 -4.70
N ALA A 203 -2.42 -2.94 -5.86
CA ALA A 203 -3.70 -2.23 -5.92
C ALA A 203 -4.81 -3.04 -5.25
N VAL A 204 -4.97 -4.32 -5.60
CA VAL A 204 -5.99 -5.18 -4.99
C VAL A 204 -5.77 -5.28 -3.48
N LYS A 205 -4.57 -5.63 -3.01
CA LYS A 205 -4.29 -5.76 -1.56
C LYS A 205 -4.60 -4.48 -0.78
N GLN A 206 -4.23 -3.32 -1.32
CA GLN A 206 -4.49 -2.04 -0.66
C GLN A 206 -5.98 -1.72 -0.58
N THR A 207 -6.75 -2.01 -1.64
CA THR A 207 -8.19 -1.74 -1.68
C THR A 207 -9.01 -2.73 -0.86
N THR A 208 -8.56 -3.98 -0.74
CA THR A 208 -9.34 -5.08 -0.15
C THR A 208 -8.83 -5.53 1.21
N PHE A 209 -7.92 -4.78 1.82
CA PHE A 209 -7.43 -5.07 3.16
C PHE A 209 -8.56 -4.99 4.18
N LEU A 210 -8.77 -6.06 4.94
CA LEU A 210 -9.70 -6.08 6.07
C LEU A 210 -8.98 -5.77 7.38
N GLN A 211 -8.04 -6.66 7.75
CA GLN A 211 -7.38 -6.66 9.05
C GLN A 211 -6.12 -7.54 9.02
N ILE A 212 -5.36 -7.53 10.12
CA ILE A 212 -4.32 -8.52 10.39
C ILE A 212 -4.97 -9.65 11.19
N GLY A 213 -4.90 -10.88 10.69
CA GLY A 213 -5.41 -12.08 11.36
C GLY A 213 -4.54 -12.50 12.56
N PRO A 214 -5.02 -13.42 13.41
CA PRO A 214 -4.20 -13.97 14.49
C PRO A 214 -2.97 -14.68 13.89
N GLY A 215 -1.78 -14.28 14.36
CA GLY A 215 -0.50 -14.89 14.03
C GLY A 215 -0.29 -16.23 14.71
#